data_AF-A0A959N122-F1
#
_entry.id   AF-A0A959N122-F1
#
_cell.length_a   1.000
_cell.length_b   1.000
_cell.length_c   1.000
_cell.angle_alpha   90.00
_cell.angle_beta   90.00
_cell.angle_gamma   90.00
#
_symmetry.space_group_name_H-M   'P 1'
#
loop_
_entity.id
_entity.type
_entity.pdbx_description
1 polymer ?
#
loop_
_entity_poly.entity_id
_entity_poly.type
_entity_poly.pdbx_seq_one_letter_code
_entity_poly.pdbx_strand_id
1 'polypeptide(L)'
;ICFLMGLIVKFGFGKRLHDLLDKFALTFIPGYDKMKAEAIKKVDKNLLDKTVNVYDEWKSVIMKLNLEWKIVFIVEENGNGLITIFEPGSPEFLKGGTKIISKSDVIYFHIEKSKAITYLKKYGSGSAELLAGQDIG
;
A
#
# COMPACT_ATOMS: atom_id res chain seq x y z
N ILE A 1 -19.74 27.94 -24.04
CA ILE A 1 -19.74 26.92 -22.95
C ILE A 1 -18.61 25.89 -23.08
N CYS A 2 -18.27 25.36 -24.27
CA CYS A 2 -17.10 24.45 -24.43
C CYS A 2 -15.71 25.06 -24.12
N PHE A 3 -15.52 26.36 -24.37
CA PHE A 3 -14.21 27.00 -24.15
C PHE A 3 -13.84 27.13 -22.67
N LEU A 4 -14.84 27.38 -21.80
CA LEU A 4 -14.68 27.43 -20.34
C LEU A 4 -14.37 26.03 -19.76
N MET A 5 -15.04 24.98 -20.26
CA MET A 5 -14.75 23.60 -19.88
C MET A 5 -13.32 23.18 -20.27
N GLY A 6 -12.85 23.56 -21.47
CA GLY A 6 -11.47 23.32 -21.90
C GLY A 6 -10.43 24.05 -21.01
N LEU A 7 -10.77 25.26 -20.54
CA LEU A 7 -9.89 26.04 -19.66
C LEU A 7 -9.82 25.44 -18.24
N ILE A 8 -10.93 24.92 -17.71
CA ILE A 8 -11.01 24.27 -16.39
C ILE A 8 -10.17 22.98 -16.35
N VAL A 9 -10.17 22.21 -17.45
CA VAL A 9 -9.33 21.00 -17.60
C VAL A 9 -7.84 21.38 -17.66
N LYS A 10 -7.50 22.49 -18.32
CA LYS A 10 -6.11 22.94 -18.50
C LYS A 10 -5.47 23.51 -17.22
N PHE A 11 -6.26 24.01 -16.28
CA PHE A 11 -5.78 24.66 -15.05
C PHE A 11 -5.49 23.71 -13.87
N GLY A 12 -5.58 22.38 -14.04
CA GLY A 12 -5.28 21.43 -12.95
C GLY A 12 -6.24 21.48 -11.75
N PHE A 13 -7.23 22.38 -11.77
CA PHE A 13 -8.30 22.50 -10.78
C PHE A 13 -9.18 21.25 -10.75
N GLY A 14 -9.38 20.60 -11.90
CA GLY A 14 -10.09 19.32 -11.98
C GLY A 14 -9.41 18.20 -11.19
N LYS A 15 -8.06 18.17 -11.19
CA LYS A 15 -7.30 17.19 -10.40
C LYS A 15 -7.44 17.46 -8.91
N ARG A 16 -7.29 18.72 -8.48
CA ARG A 16 -7.47 19.11 -7.07
C ARG A 16 -8.88 18.85 -6.56
N LEU A 17 -9.91 19.09 -7.39
CA LEU A 17 -11.29 18.82 -7.04
C LEU A 17 -11.57 17.31 -6.99
N HIS A 18 -11.02 16.54 -7.92
CA HIS A 18 -11.10 15.08 -7.91
C HIS A 18 -10.42 14.49 -6.67
N ASP A 19 -9.21 14.94 -6.34
CA ASP A 19 -8.46 14.49 -5.17
C ASP A 19 -9.18 14.87 -3.85
N LEU A 20 -9.86 16.02 -3.81
CA LEU A 20 -10.72 16.43 -2.68
C LEU A 20 -11.95 15.53 -2.53
N LEU A 21 -12.62 15.23 -3.64
CA LEU A 21 -13.79 14.35 -3.65
C LEU A 21 -13.42 12.91 -3.29
N ASP A 22 -12.28 12.43 -3.77
CA ASP A 22 -11.74 11.11 -3.41
C ASP A 22 -11.45 11.03 -1.90
N LYS A 23 -10.73 12.02 -1.34
CA LYS A 23 -10.46 12.08 0.10
C LYS A 23 -11.74 12.12 0.93
N PHE A 24 -12.75 12.85 0.46
CA PHE A 24 -14.04 12.94 1.14
C PHE A 24 -14.83 11.63 1.06
N ALA A 25 -14.84 10.99 -0.11
CA ALA A 25 -15.47 9.68 -0.31
C ALA A 25 -14.81 8.58 0.53
N LEU A 26 -13.49 8.64 0.71
CA LEU A 26 -12.76 7.70 1.56
C LEU A 26 -13.06 7.83 3.05
N THR A 27 -13.35 9.06 3.49
CA THR A 27 -13.74 9.32 4.87
C THR A 27 -15.15 8.81 5.16
N PHE A 28 -16.04 8.78 4.15
CA PHE A 28 -17.45 8.42 4.31
C PHE A 28 -17.80 6.98 3.90
N ILE A 29 -17.04 6.36 3.00
CA ILE A 29 -17.33 5.02 2.46
C ILE A 29 -16.09 4.14 2.67
N PRO A 30 -16.07 3.36 3.77
CA PRO A 30 -15.04 2.36 4.00
C PRO A 30 -15.00 1.38 2.83
N GLY A 31 -13.87 1.31 2.11
CA GLY A 31 -13.69 0.40 0.98
C GLY A 31 -13.96 1.00 -0.41
N TYR A 32 -14.23 2.31 -0.52
CA TYR A 32 -14.31 3.00 -1.83
C TYR A 32 -13.04 2.80 -2.67
N ASP A 33 -11.87 2.80 -2.04
CA ASP A 33 -10.59 2.48 -2.70
C ASP A 33 -10.57 1.10 -3.34
N LYS A 34 -11.18 0.09 -2.69
CA LYS A 34 -11.24 -1.28 -3.23
C LYS A 34 -12.15 -1.33 -4.45
N MET A 35 -13.29 -0.64 -4.39
CA MET A 35 -14.22 -0.55 -5.53
C MET A 35 -13.61 0.24 -6.69
N LYS A 36 -12.94 1.35 -6.40
CA LYS A 36 -12.20 2.15 -7.39
C LYS A 36 -11.07 1.32 -8.00
N ALA A 37 -10.29 0.62 -7.19
CA ALA A 37 -9.25 -0.31 -7.62
C ALA A 37 -9.80 -1.42 -8.53
N GLU A 38 -10.92 -2.04 -8.18
CA GLU A 38 -11.56 -3.07 -9.00
C GLU A 38 -12.14 -2.54 -10.30
N ALA A 39 -12.76 -1.35 -10.27
CA ALA A 39 -13.24 -0.67 -11.46
C ALA A 39 -12.08 -0.31 -12.40
N ILE A 40 -10.97 0.20 -11.87
CA ILE A 40 -9.77 0.52 -12.63
C ILE A 40 -9.13 -0.75 -13.21
N LYS A 41 -9.03 -1.84 -12.43
CA LYS A 41 -8.53 -3.15 -12.90
C LYS A 41 -9.31 -3.70 -14.09
N LYS A 42 -10.63 -3.44 -14.17
CA LYS A 42 -11.48 -3.88 -15.28
C LYS A 42 -11.29 -3.03 -16.54
N VAL A 43 -10.92 -1.76 -16.39
CA VAL A 43 -10.79 -0.81 -17.49
C VAL A 43 -9.38 -0.79 -18.08
N ASP A 44 -8.34 -0.98 -17.26
CA ASP A 44 -6.95 -1.04 -17.74
C ASP A 44 -6.03 -1.76 -16.74
N LYS A 45 -5.38 -2.85 -17.18
CA LYS A 45 -4.41 -3.60 -16.36
C LYS A 45 -3.15 -2.78 -16.07
N ASN A 46 -2.82 -1.78 -16.88
CA ASN A 46 -1.63 -0.94 -16.68
C ASN A 46 -1.83 0.15 -15.63
N LEU A 47 -3.08 0.41 -15.20
CA LEU A 47 -3.39 1.36 -14.12
C LEU A 47 -3.29 0.74 -12.72
N LEU A 48 -2.94 -0.55 -12.61
CA LEU A 48 -2.59 -1.19 -11.33
C LEU A 48 -1.53 -0.39 -10.57
N ASP A 49 -0.55 0.19 -11.27
CA ASP A 49 0.48 1.05 -10.68
C ASP A 49 -0.08 2.33 -10.06
N LYS A 50 -1.19 2.89 -10.58
CA LYS A 50 -1.84 4.04 -9.93
C LYS A 50 -2.66 3.66 -8.71
N THR A 51 -3.05 2.40 -8.58
CA THR A 51 -3.76 1.90 -7.40
C THR A 51 -2.79 1.67 -6.24
N VAL A 52 -1.51 1.41 -6.56
CA VAL A 52 -0.42 1.39 -5.59
C VAL A 52 -0.30 2.75 -4.88
N ASN A 53 -0.55 3.86 -5.58
CA ASN A 53 -0.45 5.22 -5.02
C ASN A 53 -1.42 5.49 -3.86
N VAL A 54 -2.56 4.79 -3.80
CA VAL A 54 -3.54 4.92 -2.71
C VAL A 54 -2.94 4.48 -1.37
N TYR A 55 -1.97 3.56 -1.41
CA TYR A 55 -1.28 3.04 -0.23
C TYR A 55 0.13 3.63 -0.07
N ASP A 56 0.46 4.77 -0.70
CA ASP A 56 1.83 5.32 -0.68
C ASP A 56 2.34 5.70 0.70
N GLU A 57 1.43 5.95 1.63
CA GLU A 57 1.77 6.23 3.02
C GLU A 57 2.16 4.95 3.81
N TRP A 58 1.90 3.76 3.24
CA TRP A 58 2.21 2.50 3.91
C TRP A 58 3.70 2.18 3.81
N LYS A 59 4.34 2.01 4.97
CA LYS A 59 5.76 1.67 5.04
C LYS A 59 5.95 0.17 4.87
N SER A 60 6.49 -0.23 3.72
CA SER A 60 6.89 -1.62 3.46
C SER A 60 8.11 -1.98 4.28
N VAL A 61 8.02 -3.10 5.01
CA VAL A 61 9.09 -3.62 5.85
C VAL A 61 9.17 -5.13 5.75
N ILE A 62 10.35 -5.67 6.06
CA ILE A 62 10.50 -7.07 6.44
C ILE A 62 10.57 -7.10 7.96
N MET A 63 9.70 -7.90 8.57
CA MET A 63 9.51 -7.96 10.01
C MET A 63 9.70 -9.40 10.51
N LYS A 64 10.48 -9.57 11.56
CA LYS A 64 10.59 -10.83 12.31
C LYS A 64 9.38 -10.91 13.24
N LEU A 65 8.49 -11.86 12.96
CA LEU A 65 7.35 -12.20 13.79
C LEU A 65 7.54 -13.64 14.27
N ASN A 66 7.82 -13.80 15.56
CA ASN A 66 8.19 -15.09 16.15
C ASN A 66 9.42 -15.70 15.43
N LEU A 67 9.24 -16.86 14.79
CA LEU A 67 10.27 -17.60 14.07
C LEU A 67 10.28 -17.32 12.56
N GLU A 68 9.46 -16.38 12.08
CA GLU A 68 9.25 -16.13 10.66
C GLU A 68 9.62 -14.69 10.29
N TRP A 69 10.24 -14.52 9.13
CA TRP A 69 10.43 -13.22 8.50
C TRP A 69 9.34 -12.99 7.46
N LYS A 70 8.62 -11.88 7.58
CA LYS A 70 7.47 -11.58 6.74
C LYS A 70 7.58 -10.21 6.11
N ILE A 71 7.19 -10.11 4.84
CA ILE A 71 6.89 -8.82 4.22
C ILE A 71 5.57 -8.33 4.81
N VAL A 72 5.60 -7.17 5.46
CA VAL A 72 4.42 -6.51 6.02
C VAL A 72 4.43 -5.02 5.69
N PHE A 73 3.29 -4.38 5.82
CA PHE A 73 3.15 -2.94 5.66
C PHE A 73 2.76 -2.33 7.00
N ILE A 74 3.53 -1.38 7.52
CA ILE A 74 3.09 -0.56 8.65
C ILE A 74 2.12 0.47 8.08
N VAL A 75 0.88 0.43 8.56
CA VAL A 75 -0.22 1.28 8.06
C VAL A 75 -0.58 2.40 9.03
N GLU A 76 -0.20 2.27 10.31
CA GLU A 76 -0.46 3.26 11.35
C GLU A 76 0.54 3.12 12.50
N GLU A 77 0.99 4.24 13.07
CA GLU A 77 1.71 4.29 14.35
C GLU A 77 0.80 4.92 15.41
N ASN A 78 0.44 4.17 16.46
CA ASN A 78 -0.65 4.54 17.38
C ASN A 78 -0.19 5.43 18.56
N GLY A 79 1.05 5.93 18.53
CA GLY A 79 1.63 6.84 19.54
C GLY A 79 1.90 6.24 20.93
N ASN A 80 1.26 5.13 21.29
CA ASN A 80 1.39 4.42 22.57
C ASN A 80 2.39 3.25 22.53
N GLY A 81 3.31 3.27 21.56
CA GLY A 81 4.24 2.15 21.33
C GLY A 81 3.64 0.98 20.56
N LEU A 82 2.36 1.04 20.18
CA LEU A 82 1.75 0.05 19.28
C LEU A 82 1.82 0.53 17.83
N ILE A 83 1.92 -0.43 16.92
CA ILE A 83 1.82 -0.22 15.48
C ILE A 83 0.75 -1.13 14.89
N THR A 84 0.03 -0.61 13.89
CA THR A 84 -0.88 -1.41 13.08
C THR A 84 -0.14 -1.85 11.82
N ILE A 85 -0.11 -3.16 11.58
CA ILE A 85 0.50 -3.76 10.40
C ILE A 85 -0.56 -4.44 9.54
N PHE A 86 -0.35 -4.42 8.23
CA PHE A 86 -1.06 -5.25 7.26
C PHE A 86 -0.12 -6.34 6.76
N GLU A 87 -0.50 -7.60 7.02
CA GLU A 87 0.16 -8.79 6.49
C GLU A 87 -0.51 -9.15 5.15
N PRO A 88 0.16 -8.91 4.02
CA PRO A 88 -0.40 -9.16 2.70
C PRO A 88 -0.52 -10.65 2.39
N GLY A 89 -1.49 -11.00 1.55
CA GLY A 89 -1.55 -12.31 0.92
C GLY A 89 -0.49 -12.49 -0.17
N SER A 90 -0.38 -13.70 -0.69
CA SER A 90 0.45 -14.00 -1.86
C SER A 90 -0.26 -15.05 -2.72
N PRO A 91 -0.43 -14.86 -4.04
CA PRO A 91 0.09 -13.76 -4.86
C PRO A 91 -0.82 -12.51 -4.86
N GLU A 92 -2.04 -12.66 -4.33
CA GLU A 92 -3.03 -11.59 -4.22
C GLU A 92 -2.76 -10.73 -2.97
N PHE A 93 -1.80 -9.82 -3.04
CA PHE A 93 -1.30 -9.05 -1.88
C PHE A 93 -2.33 -8.18 -1.15
N LEU A 94 -3.45 -7.84 -1.76
CA LEU A 94 -4.54 -7.10 -1.09
C LEU A 94 -5.47 -8.02 -0.26
N LYS A 95 -5.37 -9.35 -0.42
CA LYS A 95 -6.11 -10.35 0.38
C LYS A 95 -5.28 -10.76 1.60
N GLY A 96 -5.05 -9.78 2.47
CA GLY A 96 -4.28 -9.93 3.70
C GLY A 96 -5.13 -9.66 4.95
N GLY A 97 -4.45 -9.60 6.10
CA GLY A 97 -5.07 -9.28 7.39
C GLY A 97 -4.33 -8.16 8.11
N THR A 98 -5.03 -7.47 9.01
CA THR A 98 -4.46 -6.43 9.87
C THR A 98 -4.19 -6.97 11.26
N LYS A 99 -3.08 -6.55 11.87
CA LYS A 99 -2.70 -6.89 13.25
C LYS A 99 -2.21 -5.64 13.97
N ILE A 100 -2.45 -5.57 15.27
CA ILE A 100 -1.88 -4.54 16.15
C ILE A 100 -0.85 -5.25 17.04
N ILE A 101 0.36 -4.70 17.07
CA ILE A 101 1.49 -5.31 17.78
C ILE A 101 2.30 -4.24 18.50
N SER A 102 3.07 -4.65 19.51
CA SER A 102 4.02 -3.75 20.15
C SER A 102 5.22 -3.51 19.24
N LYS A 103 5.59 -2.23 19.06
CA LYS A 103 6.76 -1.83 18.27
C LYS A 103 8.07 -2.32 18.90
N SER A 104 8.10 -2.48 20.22
CA SER A 104 9.29 -2.97 20.95
C SER A 104 9.60 -4.44 20.73
N ASP A 105 8.59 -5.23 20.34
CA ASP A 105 8.67 -6.69 20.35
C ASP A 105 9.03 -7.25 18.96
N VAL A 106 9.23 -6.36 17.99
CA VAL A 106 9.50 -6.72 16.60
C VAL A 106 10.77 -6.08 16.08
N ILE A 107 11.53 -6.88 15.34
CA ILE A 107 12.67 -6.42 14.56
C ILE A 107 12.17 -6.24 13.14
N TYR A 108 12.40 -5.07 12.54
CA TYR A 108 12.05 -4.84 11.15
C TYR A 108 13.00 -3.88 10.46
N PHE A 109 13.07 -4.01 9.14
CA PHE A 109 13.81 -3.10 8.29
C PHE A 109 13.00 -2.71 7.07
N HIS A 110 13.24 -1.51 6.56
CA HIS A 110 12.53 -0.99 5.41
C HIS A 110 12.94 -1.71 4.13
N ILE A 111 11.95 -1.98 3.27
CA ILE A 111 12.17 -2.40 1.89
C ILE A 111 11.36 -1.51 0.95
N GLU A 112 11.85 -1.34 -0.27
CA GLU A 112 11.11 -0.60 -1.29
C GLU A 112 9.77 -1.31 -1.59
N LYS A 113 8.69 -0.53 -1.61
CA LYS A 113 7.32 -1.05 -1.83
C LYS A 113 7.15 -1.79 -3.15
N SER A 114 7.78 -1.31 -4.21
CA SER A 114 7.79 -1.96 -5.54
C SER A 114 8.42 -3.36 -5.48
N LYS A 115 9.54 -3.50 -4.74
CA LYS A 115 10.22 -4.77 -4.50
C LYS A 115 9.35 -5.70 -3.68
N ALA A 116 8.76 -5.20 -2.58
CA ALA A 116 7.83 -5.96 -1.74
C ALA A 116 6.71 -6.60 -2.58
N ILE A 117 6.03 -5.78 -3.40
CA ILE A 117 4.95 -6.24 -4.28
C ILE A 117 5.47 -7.25 -5.32
N THR A 118 6.66 -7.04 -5.86
CA THR A 118 7.27 -7.96 -6.83
C THR A 118 7.49 -9.35 -6.22
N TYR A 119 8.04 -9.42 -5.00
CA TYR A 119 8.23 -10.70 -4.31
C TYR A 119 6.91 -11.36 -3.95
N LEU A 120 5.92 -10.59 -3.47
CA LEU A 120 4.58 -11.13 -3.17
C LEU A 120 3.91 -11.71 -4.42
N LYS A 121 3.99 -11.04 -5.58
CA LYS A 121 3.48 -11.57 -6.85
C LYS A 121 4.20 -12.86 -7.30
N LYS A 122 5.45 -13.05 -6.88
CA LYS A 122 6.29 -14.21 -7.20
C LYS A 122 6.28 -15.29 -6.09
N TYR A 123 5.29 -15.29 -5.19
CA TYR A 123 5.21 -16.27 -4.09
C TYR A 123 6.44 -16.26 -3.17
N GLY A 124 7.13 -15.13 -3.07
CA GLY A 124 8.37 -15.00 -2.32
C GLY A 124 9.62 -15.53 -3.03
N SER A 125 9.51 -16.04 -4.26
CA SER A 125 10.69 -16.49 -5.02
C SER A 125 11.67 -15.34 -5.27
N GLY A 126 12.96 -15.58 -4.98
CA GLY A 126 14.03 -14.57 -5.04
C GLY A 126 14.20 -13.74 -3.77
N SER A 127 13.43 -14.00 -2.70
CA SER A 127 13.51 -13.23 -1.44
C SER A 127 14.81 -13.39 -0.67
N ALA A 128 15.67 -14.36 -1.03
CA ALA A 128 17.00 -14.50 -0.43
C ALA A 128 17.83 -13.20 -0.53
N GLU A 129 17.68 -12.46 -1.63
CA GLU A 129 18.34 -11.16 -1.83
C GLU A 129 17.88 -10.09 -0.83
N LEU A 130 16.65 -10.21 -0.31
CA LEU A 130 16.15 -9.30 0.71
C LEU A 130 16.83 -9.49 2.08
N LEU A 131 17.42 -10.67 2.29
CA LEU A 131 18.06 -11.06 3.55
C LEU A 131 19.59 -11.02 3.46
N ALA A 132 20.16 -11.11 2.25
CA ALA A 132 21.60 -11.25 2.00
C ALA A 132 22.47 -10.04 2.42
N GLY A 133 21.87 -8.90 2.80
CA GLY A 133 22.58 -7.70 3.26
C GLY A 133 22.23 -7.27 4.67
N GLN A 134 21.52 -8.10 5.44
CA GLN A 134 21.07 -7.81 6.79
C GLN A 134 21.83 -8.69 7.78
N ASP A 135 22.22 -8.13 8.93
CA ASP A 135 22.84 -8.90 10.02
C ASP A 135 21.71 -9.67 10.75
N ILE A 136 21.31 -10.79 10.15
CA ILE A 136 20.24 -11.66 10.62
C ILE A 136 20.78 -12.57 11.72
N GLY A 137 20.75 -12.06 12.96
CA GLY A 137 20.98 -12.81 14.19
C GLY A 137 19.91 -13.87 14.47
#